data_AF-A0A7V4J632-F1
#
_entry.id   AF-A0A7V4J632-F1
#
_cell.length_a   1.000
_cell.length_b   1.000
_cell.length_c   1.000
_cell.angle_alpha   90.00
_cell.angle_beta   90.00
_cell.angle_gamma   90.00
#
_symmetry.space_group_name_H-M   'P 1'
#
loop_
_entity.id
_entity.type
_entity.pdbx_description
1 polymer ?
#
loop_
_entity_poly.entity_id
_entity_poly.type
_entity_poly.pdbx_seq_one_letter_code
_entity_poly.pdbx_strand_id
1 'polypeptide(L)'
;MGRTRMTEPIDLTPYLGHESPPVEFPDGLIGFPEWTRFVLCSHPAGGALYLLQSLDDERLSLIVTDPARVLPGYRITMAEADARAIGYSGPLTIEEPWPAGLGVYCVLSVCNEPFRVTANLLGPLVINLATGQGRQLVIAESGYDSRHPVAGHPSEGSNSEPAVVADPNRGGGARC
;
A
#
# COMPACT_ATOMS: atom_id res chain seq x y z
N MET A 1 30.80 20.02 -12.89
CA MET A 1 29.42 20.48 -12.62
C MET A 1 28.44 19.61 -13.39
N GLY A 2 28.11 18.43 -12.87
CA GLY A 2 27.02 17.62 -13.43
C GLY A 2 25.70 18.19 -12.92
N ARG A 3 24.94 18.84 -13.79
CA ARG A 3 23.57 19.26 -13.46
C ARG A 3 22.74 17.99 -13.34
N THR A 4 22.37 17.60 -12.11
CA THR A 4 21.31 16.63 -11.87
C THR A 4 20.11 17.06 -12.70
N ARG A 5 19.73 16.26 -13.70
CA ARG A 5 18.44 16.44 -14.38
C ARG A 5 17.40 16.27 -13.28
N MET A 6 16.77 17.36 -12.85
CA MET A 6 15.48 17.29 -12.20
C MET A 6 14.57 16.60 -13.20
N THR A 7 14.24 15.35 -12.92
CA THR A 7 13.20 14.62 -13.64
C THR A 7 11.94 15.46 -13.55
N GLU A 8 11.40 15.87 -14.70
CA GLU A 8 10.09 16.48 -14.75
C GLU A 8 9.08 15.54 -14.08
N PRO A 9 8.12 16.06 -13.30
CA PRO A 9 7.08 15.23 -12.73
C PRO A 9 6.37 14.47 -13.85
N ILE A 10 6.20 13.16 -13.67
CA ILE A 10 5.53 12.32 -14.66
C ILE A 10 4.06 12.76 -14.69
N ASP A 11 3.62 13.26 -15.84
CA ASP A 11 2.20 13.54 -16.08
C ASP A 11 1.44 12.21 -16.17
N LEU A 12 0.66 11.91 -15.13
CA LEU A 12 -0.15 10.71 -15.02
C LEU A 12 -1.60 10.92 -15.46
N THR A 13 -2.00 12.15 -15.81
CA THR A 13 -3.36 12.49 -16.26
C THR A 13 -3.88 11.60 -17.40
N PRO A 14 -3.10 11.24 -18.45
CA PRO A 14 -3.61 10.35 -19.51
C PRO A 14 -3.85 8.90 -19.04
N TYR A 15 -3.39 8.54 -17.85
CA TYR A 15 -3.57 7.21 -17.24
C TYR A 15 -4.61 7.23 -16.11
N LEU A 16 -5.39 8.30 -15.96
CA LEU A 16 -6.51 8.37 -15.04
C LEU A 16 -7.79 7.87 -15.73
N GLY A 17 -8.46 6.94 -15.07
CA GLY A 17 -9.74 6.37 -15.46
C GLY A 17 -10.89 7.07 -14.73
N HIS A 18 -11.66 6.32 -13.95
CA HIS A 18 -12.76 6.89 -13.18
C HIS A 18 -12.24 7.55 -11.89
N GLU A 19 -12.69 8.77 -11.64
CA GLU A 19 -12.40 9.53 -10.42
C GLU A 19 -13.50 9.33 -9.37
N SER A 20 -13.13 9.09 -8.12
CA SER A 20 -14.07 9.11 -7.01
C SER A 20 -14.60 10.52 -6.76
N PRO A 21 -15.71 10.67 -6.00
CA PRO A 21 -16.00 11.92 -5.31
C PRO A 21 -14.78 12.37 -4.47
N PRO A 22 -14.64 13.69 -4.21
CA PRO A 22 -13.58 14.21 -3.36
C PRO A 22 -13.61 13.58 -1.95
N VAL A 23 -12.41 13.37 -1.40
CA VAL A 23 -12.17 12.87 -0.07
C VAL A 23 -11.37 13.90 0.72
N GLU A 24 -11.81 14.19 1.93
CA GLU A 24 -11.14 15.10 2.84
C GLU A 24 -10.35 14.34 3.91
N PHE A 25 -9.11 14.73 4.12
CA PHE A 25 -8.25 14.33 5.23
C PHE A 25 -7.98 15.59 6.06
N PRO A 26 -8.80 15.92 7.07
CA PRO A 26 -8.72 17.20 7.77
C PRO A 26 -7.38 17.48 8.46
N ASP A 27 -6.67 16.43 8.86
CA ASP A 27 -5.33 16.52 9.48
C ASP A 27 -4.20 16.31 8.45
N GLY A 28 -4.56 16.22 7.17
CA GLY A 28 -3.71 15.86 6.05
C GLY A 28 -3.14 14.45 6.12
N LEU A 29 -2.01 14.24 5.45
CA LEU A 29 -1.25 12.99 5.50
C LEU A 29 0.00 13.16 6.36
N ILE A 30 0.52 12.05 6.90
CA ILE A 30 1.75 12.07 7.70
C ILE A 30 2.91 12.54 6.81
N GLY A 31 3.59 13.61 7.25
CA GLY A 31 4.64 14.29 6.50
C GLY A 31 4.13 15.39 5.56
N PHE A 32 2.81 15.48 5.36
CA PHE A 32 2.15 16.42 4.45
C PHE A 32 0.81 16.93 5.03
N PRO A 33 0.83 17.62 6.18
CA PRO A 33 -0.38 18.09 6.85
C PRO A 33 -1.19 19.13 6.06
N GLU A 34 -0.56 19.81 5.09
CA GLU A 34 -1.18 20.83 4.25
C GLU A 34 -2.08 20.25 3.15
N TRP A 35 -1.93 18.96 2.81
CA TRP A 35 -2.73 18.31 1.77
C TRP A 35 -3.90 17.60 2.40
N THR A 36 -5.07 18.18 2.22
CA THR A 36 -6.29 17.79 2.92
C THR A 36 -7.39 17.35 1.98
N ARG A 37 -7.25 17.56 0.67
CA ARG A 37 -8.28 17.22 -0.32
C ARG A 37 -7.70 16.35 -1.42
N PHE A 38 -8.35 15.23 -1.69
CA PHE A 38 -7.89 14.25 -2.68
C PHE A 38 -9.05 13.68 -3.50
N VAL A 39 -8.73 13.10 -4.64
CA VAL A 39 -9.60 12.18 -5.38
C VAL A 39 -8.87 10.88 -5.64
N LEU A 40 -9.60 9.77 -5.63
CA LEU A 40 -9.06 8.46 -5.98
C LEU A 40 -9.37 8.17 -7.44
N CYS A 41 -8.33 8.06 -8.26
CA CYS A 41 -8.43 7.78 -9.68
C CYS A 41 -8.03 6.31 -9.93
N SER A 42 -8.90 5.55 -10.59
CA SER A 42 -8.56 4.20 -11.05
C SER A 42 -7.74 4.26 -12.35
N HIS A 43 -7.01 3.19 -12.67
CA HIS A 43 -6.40 3.07 -13.99
C HIS A 43 -7.43 2.63 -15.04
N PRO A 44 -7.47 3.21 -16.27
CA PRO A 44 -8.46 2.90 -17.31
C PRO A 44 -8.51 1.41 -17.71
N ALA A 45 -7.36 0.74 -17.67
CA ALA A 45 -7.27 -0.70 -17.96
C ALA A 45 -7.81 -1.60 -16.83
N GLY A 46 -8.33 -1.01 -15.75
CA GLY A 46 -8.62 -1.71 -14.50
C GLY A 46 -7.35 -2.13 -13.76
N GLY A 47 -7.48 -2.61 -12.52
CA GLY A 47 -6.36 -3.15 -11.77
C GLY A 47 -6.46 -2.95 -10.26
N ALA A 48 -5.34 -3.28 -9.60
CA ALA A 48 -5.15 -3.19 -8.15
C ALA A 48 -4.66 -1.81 -7.69
N LEU A 49 -4.21 -0.97 -8.63
CA LEU A 49 -3.55 0.28 -8.35
C LEU A 49 -4.47 1.45 -8.61
N TYR A 50 -4.37 2.44 -7.73
CA TYR A 50 -5.08 3.70 -7.80
C TYR A 50 -4.07 4.84 -7.62
N LEU A 51 -4.44 6.01 -8.13
CA LEU A 51 -3.75 7.25 -7.85
C LEU A 51 -4.61 8.06 -6.88
N LEU A 52 -4.05 8.38 -5.73
CA LEU A 52 -4.64 9.34 -4.81
C LEU A 52 -4.07 10.71 -5.15
N GLN A 53 -4.81 11.44 -5.97
CA GLN A 53 -4.43 12.73 -6.53
C GLN A 53 -4.81 13.84 -5.58
N SER A 54 -3.88 14.72 -5.22
CA SER A 54 -4.19 15.90 -4.42
C SER A 54 -4.95 16.93 -5.27
N LEU A 55 -5.97 17.54 -4.66
CA LEU A 55 -6.68 18.72 -5.18
C LEU A 55 -6.09 20.04 -4.64
N ASP A 56 -5.14 19.95 -3.71
CA ASP A 56 -4.43 21.10 -3.17
C ASP A 56 -3.14 21.42 -3.96
N ASP A 57 -2.48 20.38 -4.50
CA ASP A 57 -1.36 20.49 -5.44
C ASP A 57 -1.46 19.41 -6.53
N GLU A 58 -1.78 19.81 -7.76
CA GLU A 58 -1.94 18.90 -8.90
C GLU A 58 -0.66 18.11 -9.24
N ARG A 59 0.51 18.60 -8.83
CA ARG A 59 1.79 17.91 -9.07
C ARG A 59 1.96 16.69 -8.18
N LEU A 60 1.05 16.48 -7.23
CA LEU A 60 1.14 15.43 -6.26
C LEU A 60 0.11 14.33 -6.45
N SER A 61 0.64 13.13 -6.61
CA SER A 61 -0.15 11.91 -6.61
C SER A 61 0.57 10.81 -5.86
N LEU A 62 -0.16 10.08 -5.01
CA LEU A 62 0.35 8.88 -4.35
C LEU A 62 -0.19 7.64 -5.06
N ILE A 63 0.68 6.68 -5.34
CA ILE A 63 0.24 5.36 -5.82
C ILE A 63 -0.25 4.59 -4.60
N VAL A 64 -1.48 4.11 -4.65
CA VAL A 64 -2.08 3.32 -3.56
C VAL A 64 -2.70 2.02 -4.08
N THR A 65 -2.81 1.03 -3.20
CA THR A 65 -3.46 -0.26 -3.48
C THR A 65 -4.26 -0.72 -2.28
N ASP A 66 -5.20 -1.62 -2.51
CA ASP A 66 -5.81 -2.40 -1.42
C ASP A 66 -4.71 -3.24 -0.71
N PRO A 67 -4.50 -3.08 0.61
CA PRO A 67 -3.47 -3.81 1.34
C PRO A 67 -3.71 -5.32 1.40
N ALA A 68 -4.96 -5.80 1.28
CA ALA A 68 -5.26 -7.25 1.22
C ALA A 68 -4.62 -7.92 0.00
N ARG A 69 -4.33 -7.14 -1.06
CA ARG A 69 -3.62 -7.63 -2.25
C ARG A 69 -2.12 -7.74 -2.05
N VAL A 70 -1.57 -7.01 -1.08
CA VAL A 70 -0.15 -7.05 -0.74
C VAL A 70 0.10 -8.13 0.30
N LEU A 71 -0.75 -8.19 1.33
CA LEU A 71 -0.67 -9.14 2.42
C LEU A 71 -2.08 -9.71 2.70
N PRO A 72 -2.42 -10.89 2.16
CA PRO A 72 -3.69 -11.54 2.45
C PRO A 72 -3.86 -11.77 3.96
N GLY A 73 -5.06 -11.51 4.47
CA GLY A 73 -5.33 -11.53 5.92
C GLY A 73 -4.81 -10.29 6.66
N TYR A 74 -4.52 -9.20 5.95
CA TYR A 74 -4.23 -7.90 6.57
C TYR A 74 -5.45 -7.43 7.37
N ARG A 75 -5.21 -6.94 8.58
CA ARG A 75 -6.25 -6.41 9.46
C ARG A 75 -5.85 -5.04 9.96
N ILE A 76 -6.84 -4.19 10.18
CA ILE A 76 -6.64 -2.87 10.79
C ILE A 76 -7.38 -2.81 12.12
N THR A 77 -6.78 -2.14 13.09
CA THR A 77 -7.46 -1.74 14.32
C THR A 77 -7.42 -0.23 14.39
N MET A 78 -8.60 0.38 14.41
CA MET A 78 -8.79 1.82 14.42
C MET A 78 -9.07 2.31 15.83
N ALA A 79 -8.49 3.44 16.22
CA ALA A 79 -8.89 4.08 17.47
C ALA A 79 -10.32 4.63 17.34
N GLU A 80 -11.06 4.67 18.45
CA GLU A 80 -12.42 5.22 18.47
C GLU A 80 -12.47 6.68 18.00
N ALA A 81 -11.40 7.45 18.26
CA ALA A 81 -11.26 8.82 17.78
C ALA A 81 -11.19 8.91 16.26
N ASP A 82 -10.43 8.03 15.60
CA ASP A 82 -10.31 7.98 14.14
C ASP A 82 -11.64 7.53 13.50
N ALA A 83 -12.28 6.52 14.08
CA ALA A 83 -13.59 6.03 13.61
C ALA A 83 -14.64 7.13 13.67
N ARG A 84 -14.71 7.84 14.80
CA ARG A 84 -15.60 9.00 14.95
C ARG A 84 -15.27 10.11 13.96
N ALA A 85 -13.99 10.39 13.72
CA ALA A 85 -13.56 11.45 12.82
C ALA A 85 -14.00 11.20 11.36
N ILE A 86 -14.02 9.95 10.91
CA ILE A 86 -14.52 9.59 9.57
C ILE A 86 -16.03 9.27 9.55
N GLY A 87 -16.71 9.36 10.69
CA GLY A 87 -18.14 9.01 10.81
C GLY A 87 -18.42 7.51 10.65
N TYR A 88 -17.47 6.65 11.02
CA TYR A 88 -17.62 5.20 11.02
C TYR A 88 -18.10 4.68 12.38
N SER A 89 -19.15 3.86 12.37
CA SER A 89 -19.79 3.31 13.58
C SER A 89 -19.76 1.78 13.66
N GLY A 90 -18.93 1.13 12.84
CA GLY A 90 -18.78 -0.33 12.84
C GLY A 90 -17.69 -0.84 13.80
N PRO A 91 -17.30 -2.12 13.70
CA PRO A 91 -16.25 -2.70 14.52
C PRO A 91 -14.90 -1.98 14.35
N LEU A 92 -14.20 -1.71 15.44
CA LEU A 92 -12.90 -1.02 15.40
C LEU A 92 -11.77 -1.90 14.87
N THR A 93 -11.87 -3.21 15.01
CA THR A 93 -10.98 -4.18 14.35
C THR A 93 -11.69 -4.72 13.12
N ILE A 94 -11.04 -4.54 11.97
CA ILE A 94 -11.61 -4.82 10.65
C ILE A 94 -10.65 -5.73 9.90
N GLU A 95 -11.21 -6.79 9.33
CA GLU A 95 -10.51 -7.78 8.51
C GLU A 95 -11.12 -7.78 7.10
N GLU A 96 -10.49 -8.50 6.18
CA GLU A 96 -11.04 -8.73 4.85
C GLU A 96 -12.26 -9.70 4.89
N PRO A 97 -13.28 -9.50 4.02
CA PRO A 97 -13.45 -8.37 3.12
C PRO A 97 -13.82 -7.09 3.88
N TRP A 98 -13.31 -5.94 3.39
CA TRP A 98 -13.60 -4.63 3.98
C TRP A 98 -15.11 -4.35 4.05
N PRO A 99 -15.62 -3.71 5.12
CA PRO A 99 -17.02 -3.33 5.24
C PRO A 99 -17.49 -2.50 4.04
N ALA A 100 -18.72 -2.75 3.58
CA ALA A 100 -19.31 -1.97 2.50
C ALA A 100 -19.31 -0.47 2.85
N GLY A 101 -18.79 0.36 1.93
CA GLY A 101 -18.67 1.81 2.14
C GLY A 101 -17.38 2.25 2.83
N LEU A 102 -16.49 1.34 3.21
CA LEU A 102 -15.15 1.66 3.74
C LEU A 102 -14.08 1.30 2.70
N GLY A 103 -13.35 2.31 2.22
CA GLY A 103 -12.15 2.12 1.41
C GLY A 103 -10.92 2.02 2.30
N VAL A 104 -10.09 1.00 2.08
CA VAL A 104 -8.82 0.82 2.80
C VAL A 104 -7.70 0.71 1.78
N TYR A 105 -6.67 1.53 1.92
CA TYR A 105 -5.55 1.62 0.99
C TYR A 105 -4.22 1.70 1.71
N CYS A 106 -3.16 1.18 1.12
CA CYS A 106 -1.78 1.44 1.54
C CYS A 106 -1.02 2.17 0.44
N VAL A 107 -0.09 3.04 0.86
CA VAL A 107 0.75 3.81 -0.08
C VAL A 107 1.90 2.93 -0.56
N LEU A 108 2.13 2.95 -1.88
CA LEU A 108 3.26 2.29 -2.51
C LEU A 108 4.42 3.26 -2.71
N SER A 109 5.63 2.76 -2.50
CA SER A 109 6.88 3.47 -2.80
C SER A 109 7.68 2.66 -3.81
N VAL A 110 8.12 3.33 -4.88
CA VAL A 110 9.00 2.76 -5.90
C VAL A 110 10.40 3.28 -5.66
N CYS A 111 11.38 2.39 -5.52
CA CYS A 111 12.78 2.73 -5.55
C CYS A 111 13.40 2.10 -6.79
N ASN A 112 14.23 2.84 -7.53
CA ASN A 112 14.72 2.41 -8.84
C ASN A 112 16.05 1.64 -8.78
N GLU A 113 16.83 1.77 -7.70
CA GLU A 113 18.17 1.20 -7.59
C GLU A 113 18.44 0.61 -6.18
N PRO A 114 18.37 -0.73 -6.01
CA PRO A 114 17.76 -1.68 -6.94
C PRO A 114 16.25 -1.42 -7.10
N PHE A 115 15.68 -1.81 -8.24
CA PHE A 115 14.25 -1.69 -8.46
C PHE A 115 13.47 -2.51 -7.42
N ARG A 116 12.71 -1.84 -6.55
CA ARG A 116 11.80 -2.47 -5.59
C ARG A 116 10.54 -1.63 -5.42
N VAL A 117 9.43 -2.32 -5.16
CA VAL A 117 8.17 -1.68 -4.77
C VAL A 117 7.82 -2.16 -3.37
N THR A 118 7.56 -1.21 -2.47
CA THR A 118 7.18 -1.50 -1.09
C THR A 118 5.88 -0.81 -0.72
N ALA A 119 5.06 -1.47 0.08
CA ALA A 119 3.83 -0.91 0.64
C ALA A 119 4.03 -0.47 2.10
N ASN A 120 3.43 0.66 2.47
CA ASN A 120 3.35 1.08 3.86
C ASN A 120 2.13 0.45 4.54
N LEU A 121 2.34 -0.68 5.23
CA LEU A 121 1.29 -1.38 5.98
C LEU A 121 1.13 -0.88 7.43
N LEU A 122 1.95 0.07 7.86
CA LEU A 122 1.80 0.74 9.17
C LEU A 122 0.91 1.98 9.11
N GLY A 123 0.78 2.56 7.91
CA GLY A 123 0.05 3.81 7.69
C GLY A 123 -1.05 3.72 6.63
N PRO A 124 -2.03 2.81 6.76
CA PRO A 124 -3.10 2.70 5.78
C PRO A 124 -4.00 3.95 5.80
N LEU A 125 -4.52 4.28 4.63
CA LEU A 125 -5.53 5.30 4.41
C LEU A 125 -6.90 4.63 4.50
N VAL A 126 -7.73 5.12 5.40
CA VAL A 126 -9.10 4.63 5.59
C VAL A 126 -10.06 5.74 5.24
N ILE A 127 -10.98 5.45 4.33
CA ILE A 127 -11.92 6.40 3.75
C ILE A 127 -13.33 5.88 3.95
N ASN A 128 -14.17 6.67 4.61
CA ASN A 128 -15.60 6.42 4.63
C ASN A 128 -16.24 7.04 3.38
N LEU A 129 -16.66 6.19 2.45
CA LEU A 129 -17.17 6.59 1.15
C LEU A 129 -18.53 7.32 1.24
N ALA A 130 -19.27 7.15 2.32
CA ALA A 130 -20.55 7.84 2.52
C ALA A 130 -20.34 9.28 3.02
N THR A 131 -19.34 9.51 3.86
CA THR A 131 -19.05 10.84 4.42
C THR A 131 -18.00 11.61 3.61
N GLY A 132 -17.24 10.93 2.76
CA GLY A 132 -16.09 11.51 2.06
C GLY A 132 -14.94 11.87 2.99
N GLN A 133 -14.92 11.33 4.22
CA GLN A 133 -13.88 11.64 5.21
C GLN A 133 -12.86 10.50 5.27
N GLY A 134 -11.59 10.89 5.23
CA GLY A 134 -10.43 10.02 5.23
C GLY A 134 -9.49 10.29 6.41
N ARG A 135 -8.78 9.24 6.84
CA ARG A 135 -7.71 9.30 7.85
C ARG A 135 -6.56 8.41 7.42
N GLN A 136 -5.33 8.86 7.67
CA GLN A 136 -4.17 7.97 7.69
C GLN A 136 -4.02 7.42 9.11
N LEU A 137 -4.21 6.12 9.29
CA LEU A 137 -4.02 5.48 10.59
C LEU A 137 -2.53 5.31 10.90
N VAL A 138 -2.21 5.08 12.18
CA VAL A 138 -0.89 4.64 12.62
C VAL A 138 -1.06 3.34 13.40
N ILE A 139 -0.75 2.21 12.78
CA ILE A 139 -0.96 0.88 13.36
C ILE A 139 0.32 0.42 14.07
N ALA A 140 0.56 0.94 15.27
CA ALA A 140 1.67 0.54 16.11
C ALA A 140 1.57 -0.92 16.59
N GLU A 141 2.70 -1.53 16.92
CA GLU A 141 2.81 -2.85 17.58
C GLU A 141 2.11 -4.03 16.86
N SER A 142 1.83 -3.88 15.57
CA SER A 142 1.13 -4.89 14.75
C SER A 142 2.02 -5.98 14.17
N GLY A 143 3.33 -5.76 14.13
CA GLY A 143 4.28 -6.57 13.37
C GLY A 143 4.30 -6.27 11.86
N TYR A 144 3.52 -5.28 11.39
CA TYR A 144 3.57 -4.82 10.01
C TYR A 144 4.79 -3.93 9.74
N ASP A 145 5.13 -3.79 8.46
CA ASP A 145 6.26 -2.98 8.00
C ASP A 145 5.78 -1.78 7.17
N SER A 146 6.42 -0.63 7.40
CA SER A 146 6.29 0.57 6.55
C SER A 146 6.86 0.39 5.14
N ARG A 147 7.70 -0.64 4.93
CA ARG A 147 8.33 -0.96 3.65
C ARG A 147 8.16 -2.44 3.30
N HIS A 148 6.95 -2.96 3.44
CA HIS A 148 6.64 -4.35 3.10
C HIS A 148 6.84 -4.60 1.60
N PRO A 149 7.67 -5.57 1.16
CA PRO A 149 7.88 -5.85 -0.26
C PRO A 149 6.59 -6.29 -0.96
N VAL A 150 6.26 -5.71 -2.11
CA VAL A 150 5.14 -6.16 -2.95
C VAL A 150 5.63 -7.31 -3.84
N ALA A 151 5.15 -8.53 -3.61
CA ALA A 151 5.57 -9.71 -4.37
C ALA A 151 5.26 -9.57 -5.87
N GLY A 152 6.22 -9.97 -6.73
CA GLY A 152 6.12 -9.86 -8.20
C GLY A 152 7.31 -9.19 -8.89
N HIS A 153 8.31 -8.75 -8.13
CA HIS A 153 9.62 -8.33 -8.65
C HIS A 153 10.63 -9.44 -8.35
N PRO A 154 11.37 -9.96 -9.34
CA PRO A 154 12.47 -10.86 -9.06
C PRO A 154 13.54 -10.09 -8.30
N SER A 155 13.58 -10.25 -6.99
CA SER A 155 14.82 -10.06 -6.24
C SER A 155 15.76 -11.18 -6.69
N GLU A 156 16.67 -10.90 -7.63
CA GLU A 156 17.82 -11.76 -7.83
C GLU A 156 18.55 -11.86 -6.49
N GLY A 157 18.48 -13.04 -5.87
CA GLY A 157 19.09 -13.26 -4.56
C GLY A 157 18.26 -14.05 -3.54
N SER A 158 17.46 -15.03 -3.96
CA SER A 158 17.21 -16.20 -3.11
C SER A 158 17.91 -17.39 -3.75
N ASN A 159 19.19 -17.57 -3.41
CA ASN A 159 19.86 -18.83 -3.65
C ASN A 159 19.26 -19.87 -2.69
N SER A 160 18.09 -20.41 -3.06
CA SER A 160 17.63 -21.66 -2.46
C SER A 160 18.55 -22.74 -3.01
N GLU A 161 19.51 -23.17 -2.19
CA GLU A 161 20.24 -24.41 -2.42
C GLU A 161 19.23 -25.51 -2.79
N PRO A 162 19.49 -26.32 -3.83
CA PRO A 162 18.59 -27.41 -4.16
C PRO A 162 18.58 -28.39 -2.99
N ALA A 163 17.37 -28.69 -2.51
CA ALA A 163 17.15 -29.73 -1.52
C ALA A 163 17.85 -31.02 -1.96
N VAL A 164 18.86 -31.42 -1.20
CA VAL A 164 19.57 -32.67 -1.40
C VAL A 164 18.56 -33.79 -1.16
N VAL A 165 18.11 -34.44 -2.24
CA VAL A 165 17.31 -35.66 -2.14
C VAL A 165 18.23 -36.74 -1.57
N ALA A 166 18.01 -37.12 -0.32
CA ALA A 166 18.65 -38.28 0.27
C ALA A 166 18.14 -39.54 -0.45
N ASP A 167 19.01 -40.18 -1.22
CA ASP A 167 18.81 -41.54 -1.75
C ASP A 167 19.00 -42.54 -0.60
N PRO A 168 17.95 -43.23 -0.12
CA PRO A 168 18.07 -44.13 1.02
C PRO A 168 18.67 -45.51 0.65
N ASN A 169 19.22 -45.73 -0.55
CA ASN A 169 19.62 -47.08 -0.94
C ASN A 169 20.92 -47.26 -1.74
N ARG A 170 21.95 -46.43 -1.48
CA ARG A 170 23.34 -46.80 -1.84
C ARG A 170 24.14 -47.25 -0.63
N GLY A 171 24.25 -48.57 -0.53
CA GLY A 171 25.01 -49.28 0.49
C GLY A 171 26.52 -48.98 0.47
N GLY A 172 27.05 -48.92 1.68
CA GLY A 172 28.44 -49.19 2.06
C GLY A 172 28.35 -49.63 3.51
N GLY A 173 28.67 -50.87 3.86
CA GLY A 173 30.02 -51.38 3.89
C GLY A 173 30.41 -51.60 5.35
N ALA A 174 30.35 -52.86 5.81
CA ALA A 174 31.07 -53.33 6.99
C ALA A 174 32.12 -54.33 6.45
N ARG A 175 33.40 -53.95 6.38
CA ARG A 175 34.42 -54.19 7.42
C ARG A 175 34.47 -55.66 7.85
N CYS A 176 35.28 -56.45 7.15
CA CYS A 176 36.55 -57.05 7.58
C CYS A 176 37.06 -57.96 6.46
#